data_AF-A0A378A6A3-F1
#
_entry.id   AF-A0A378A6A3-F1
#
_cell.length_a   1.000
_cell.length_b   1.000
_cell.length_c   1.000
_cell.angle_alpha   90.00
_cell.angle_beta   90.00
_cell.angle_gamma   90.00
#
_symmetry.space_group_name_H-M   'P 1'
#
loop_
_entity.id
_entity.type
_entity.pdbx_description
1 polymer ?
#
loop_
_entity_poly.entity_id
_entity_poly.type
_entity_poly.pdbx_seq_one_letter_code
_entity_poly.pdbx_strand_id
1 'polypeptide(L)' 'MVGIASAATSVLIGYLAANTTTLHLGSGGVMLPNHSPLVIAEQFGTLNTLYPGGSTSALAARRAAISRPCAPCVAI' A
#
# COMPACT_ATOMS: atom_id res chain seq x y z
N MET A 1 7.17 -4.65 -21.49
CA MET A 1 7.98 -5.16 -20.36
C MET A 1 7.28 -4.70 -19.09
N VAL A 2 6.70 -5.60 -18.28
CA VAL A 2 6.06 -5.23 -17.00
C VAL A 2 7.20 -4.91 -16.02
N GLY A 3 7.38 -3.62 -15.73
CA GLY A 3 8.40 -3.13 -14.82
C GLY A 3 7.86 -2.95 -13.40
N ILE A 4 8.77 -2.88 -12.44
CA ILE A 4 8.42 -2.47 -11.07
C ILE A 4 8.13 -0.97 -11.11
N ALA A 5 6.92 -0.55 -10.69
CA ALA A 5 6.52 0.85 -10.69
C ALA A 5 7.32 1.69 -9.68
N SER A 6 7.74 1.10 -8.56
CA SER A 6 8.62 1.73 -7.57
C SER A 6 9.38 0.69 -6.75
N ALA A 7 10.66 0.96 -6.48
CA ALA A 7 11.47 0.16 -5.56
C ALA A 7 11.18 0.43 -4.07
N ALA A 8 10.49 1.54 -3.75
CA ALA A 8 10.23 2.00 -2.39
C ALA A 8 8.73 2.21 -2.15
N THR A 9 7.94 1.15 -2.35
CA THR A 9 6.47 1.21 -2.27
C THR A 9 5.97 1.72 -0.91
N SER A 10 6.59 1.33 0.20
CA SER A 10 6.20 1.79 1.55
C SER A 10 6.41 3.29 1.75
N VAL A 11 7.47 3.85 1.17
CA VAL A 11 7.76 5.30 1.24
C VAL A 11 6.76 6.10 0.42
N LEU A 12 6.47 5.66 -0.81
CA LEU A 12 5.47 6.35 -1.66
C LEU A 12 4.07 6.28 -1.06
N ILE A 13 3.68 5.14 -0.49
CA ILE A 13 2.40 5.00 0.19
C ILE A 13 2.36 5.92 1.41
N GLY A 14 3.43 5.99 2.22
CA GLY A 14 3.49 6.93 3.35
C GLY A 14 3.41 8.39 2.92
N TYR A 15 4.08 8.75 1.83
CA TYR A 15 4.03 10.11 1.27
C TYR A 15 2.62 10.47 0.78
N LEU A 16 1.98 9.58 0.03
CA LEU A 16 0.61 9.80 -0.41
C LEU A 16 -0.33 9.82 0.80
N ALA A 17 -0.23 8.85 1.72
CA ALA A 17 -1.07 8.79 2.91
C ALA A 17 -1.02 10.06 3.77
N ALA A 18 0.14 10.72 3.85
CA ALA A 18 0.26 12.01 4.52
C ALA A 18 -0.44 13.17 3.79
N ASN A 19 -0.60 13.08 2.47
CA ASN A 19 -1.15 14.14 1.60
C ASN A 19 -2.60 13.86 1.12
N THR A 20 -3.18 12.70 1.45
CA THR A 20 -4.55 12.35 1.08
C THR A 20 -5.32 11.70 2.22
N THR A 21 -6.58 12.08 2.35
CA THR A 21 -7.52 11.57 3.34
C THR A 21 -8.70 10.80 2.72
N THR A 22 -8.78 10.73 1.38
CA THR A 22 -9.92 10.18 0.65
C THR A 22 -9.56 9.03 -0.29
N LEU A 23 -8.27 8.84 -0.58
CA LEU A 23 -7.78 7.79 -1.48
C LEU A 23 -7.51 6.50 -0.73
N HIS A 24 -7.93 5.38 -1.31
CA HIS A 24 -7.52 4.05 -0.86
C HIS A 24 -6.18 3.68 -1.49
N LEU A 25 -5.17 3.51 -0.65
CA LEU A 25 -3.79 3.23 -1.06
C LEU A 25 -3.46 1.75 -0.84
N GLY A 26 -3.06 1.06 -1.89
CA GLY A 26 -2.65 -0.34 -1.80
C GLY A 26 -1.38 -0.59 -2.60
N SER A 27 -0.63 -1.62 -2.22
CA SER A 27 0.41 -2.12 -3.12
C SER A 27 -0.18 -3.13 -4.10
N GLY A 28 0.17 -3.02 -5.39
CA GLY A 28 -0.18 -3.98 -6.44
C GLY A 28 0.59 -5.31 -6.38
N GLY A 29 1.53 -5.44 -5.45
CA GLY A 29 2.38 -6.61 -5.26
C GLY A 29 3.78 -6.20 -4.84
N VAL A 30 4.28 -6.73 -3.73
CA VAL A 30 5.63 -6.46 -3.23
C VAL A 30 6.54 -7.63 -3.66
N MET A 31 7.79 -7.35 -4.03
CA MET A 31 8.80 -8.37 -4.36
C MET A 31 9.25 -9.13 -3.11
N LEU A 32 8.36 -9.97 -2.57
CA LEU A 32 8.59 -10.81 -1.39
C LEU A 32 9.76 -11.79 -1.52
N PRO A 33 10.10 -12.37 -2.70
CA PRO A 33 11.27 -13.26 -2.78
C PRO A 33 12.60 -12.56 -2.47
N ASN A 34 12.66 -11.23 -2.61
CA ASN A 34 13.87 -10.44 -2.44
C ASN A 34 13.94 -9.69 -1.10
N HIS A 35 12.87 -9.72 -0.29
CA HIS A 35 12.79 -9.02 1.00
C HIS A 35 12.18 -9.94 2.06
N SER A 36 12.66 -9.85 3.31
CA SER A 36 12.08 -10.61 4.41
C SER A 36 10.59 -10.28 4.57
N PRO A 37 9.69 -11.27 4.57
CA PRO A 37 8.26 -11.05 4.78
C PRO A 37 7.95 -10.31 6.09
N LEU A 38 8.78 -10.49 7.12
CA LEU A 38 8.66 -9.77 8.39
C LEU A 38 8.88 -8.27 8.22
N VAL A 39 9.90 -7.87 7.45
CA VAL A 39 10.19 -6.45 7.19
C VAL A 39 9.03 -5.78 6.44
N ILE A 40 8.44 -6.49 5.48
CA ILE A 40 7.26 -5.99 4.77
C ILE A 40 6.06 -5.89 5.72
N ALA A 41 5.80 -6.91 6.54
CA ALA A 41 4.71 -6.88 7.51
C ALA A 41 4.84 -5.71 8.49
N GLU A 42 6.03 -5.45 9.03
CA GLU A 42 6.29 -4.32 9.93
C GLU A 42 6.08 -2.96 9.24
N GLN A 43 6.59 -2.79 8.00
CA GLN A 43 6.43 -1.53 7.27
C GLN A 43 4.96 -1.21 6.98
N PHE A 44 4.22 -2.16 6.42
CA PHE A 44 2.80 -1.97 6.10
C PHE A 44 1.92 -1.95 7.35
N GLY A 45 2.26 -2.73 8.38
CA GLY A 45 1.60 -2.68 9.69
C GLY A 45 1.75 -1.32 10.37
N THR A 46 2.96 -0.74 10.35
CA THR A 46 3.23 0.60 10.88
C THR A 46 2.48 1.68 10.10
N LEU A 47 2.43 1.58 8.77
CA LEU A 47 1.64 2.51 7.96
C LEU A 47 0.14 2.40 8.27
N ASN A 48 -0.38 1.19 8.49
CA ASN A 48 -1.77 0.99 8.86
C ASN A 48 -2.10 1.52 10.27
N THR A 49 -1.16 1.50 11.21
CA THR A 49 -1.38 2.09 12.54
C THR A 49 -1.21 3.60 12.54
N LEU A 50 -0.28 4.15 11.76
CA LEU A 50 -0.08 5.59 11.61
C LEU A 50 -1.24 6.28 10.87
N TYR A 51 -1.88 5.56 9.94
CA TYR A 51 -3.02 6.05 9.17
C TYR A 51 -4.25 5.13 9.37
N PRO A 52 -4.97 5.26 10.49
CA PRO A 52 -6.08 4.36 10.84
C PRO A 52 -7.44 4.76 10.23
N GLY A 53 -7.52 5.88 9.50
CA GLY A 53 -8.76 6.36 8.89
C GLY A 53 -9.14 5.51 7.68
N GLY A 54 -10.37 4.99 7.65
CA GLY A 54 -10.85 3.94 6.72
C GLY A 54 -10.70 4.16 5.21
N SER A 55 -10.17 5.30 4.76
CA SER A 55 -9.73 5.53 3.37
C SER A 55 -8.22 5.38 3.20
N THR A 56 -7.41 5.94 4.10
CA THR A 56 -5.96 5.94 4.01
C THR A 56 -5.35 4.79 4.83
N SER A 57 -5.46 3.55 4.38
CA SER A 57 -4.81 2.39 5.03
C SER A 57 -3.94 1.66 4.01
N ALA A 58 -2.65 1.50 4.34
CA ALA A 58 -1.68 0.85 3.47
C ALA A 58 -1.77 -0.68 3.56
N LEU A 59 -2.33 -1.34 2.54
CA LEU A 59 -2.43 -2.80 2.49
C LEU A 59 -1.46 -3.43 1.48
N ALA A 60 -0.66 -4.39 1.94
CA ALA A 60 0.09 -5.29 1.06
C ALA A 60 -0.85 -6.36 0.49
N ALA A 61 -0.89 -6.50 -0.84
CA ALA A 61 -1.93 -7.23 -1.56
C ALA A 61 -2.25 -8.65 -1.05
N ARG A 62 -3.52 -8.83 -0.62
CA ARG A 62 -4.35 -9.98 -1.00
C ARG A 62 -5.78 -9.51 -1.26
N ARG A 63 -6.27 -9.71 -2.49
CA ARG A 63 -7.68 -9.66 -3.00
C ARG A 63 -8.63 -8.51 -2.57
N ALA A 64 -8.21 -7.57 -1.73
CA ALA A 64 -9.08 -6.55 -1.14
C ALA A 64 -9.08 -5.21 -1.91
N ALA A 65 -8.08 -4.94 -2.75
CA ALA A 65 -8.01 -3.69 -3.52
C ALA A 65 -8.95 -3.67 -4.75
N ILE A 66 -9.45 -4.82 -5.20
CA ILE A 66 -10.27 -4.95 -6.43
C ILE A 66 -11.76 -5.07 -6.11
N SER A 67 -12.15 -5.30 -4.85
CA SER A 67 -13.54 -5.63 -4.47
C SER A 67 -14.39 -4.45 -3.97
N ARG A 68 -13.83 -3.23 -3.84
CA ARG A 68 -14.61 -2.03 -3.49
C ARG A 68 -14.47 -0.95 -4.59
N PRO A 69 -15.37 -0.91 -5.58
CA PRO A 69 -15.25 -0.02 -6.74
C PRO A 69 -15.77 1.43 -6.51
N CYS A 70 -15.94 1.90 -5.27
CA CYS A 70 -16.65 3.17 -5.02
C CYS A 70 -15.79 4.37 -4.55
N ALA A 71 -14.46 4.27 -4.47
CA ALA A 71 -13.59 5.40 -4.18
C ALA A 71 -12.30 5.30 -5.03
N PRO A 72 -11.62 6.41 -5.37
CA PRO A 72 -10.42 6.34 -6.19
C PRO A 72 -9.34 5.48 -5.50
N CYS A 73 -9.12 4.28 -6.02
CA CYS A 73 -8.12 3.32 -5.53
C CYS A 73 -6.83 3.50 -6.33
N VAL A 74 -5.71 3.77 -5.64
CA VAL A 74 -4.38 3.86 -6.25
C VAL A 74 -3.59 2.62 -5.85
N ALA A 75 -3.22 1.82 -6.87
CA ALA A 75 -2.35 0.66 -6.71
C ALA A 75 -0.92 1.04 -7.13
N ILE A 76 0.04 0.91 -6.21
CA ILE A 76 1.47 1.21 -6.39
C ILE A 76 2.29 -0.08 -6.40
#